data_AF-A0A972G5W9-F1
#
_entry.id   AF-A0A972G5W9-F1
#
_cell.length_a   1.000
_cell.length_b   1.000
_cell.length_c   1.000
_cell.angle_alpha   90.00
_cell.angle_beta   90.00
_cell.angle_gamma   90.00
#
_symmetry.space_group_name_H-M   'P 1'
#
loop_
_entity.id
_entity.type
_entity.pdbx_description
1 polymer ?
#
loop_
_entity_poly.entity_id
_entity_poly.type
_entity_poly.pdbx_seq_one_letter_code
_entity_poly.pdbx_strand_id
1 'polypeptide(L)'
;MSDLHSKIVTLAKKRIPPTQIAKLVKCSQDKVYSEIRKARTRGEVIPYFKTAMTETSKRPGSSVVLPDRLHELLTLYEQTKELTPGEAATSLLEASLLSKAVSHG
;
A
#
# COMPACT_ATOMS: atom_id res chain seq x y z
N MET A 1 -29.03 -2.62 -26.64
CA MET A 1 -28.42 -2.53 -25.29
C MET A 1 -27.34 -3.60 -25.23
N SER A 2 -26.08 -3.27 -24.96
CA SER A 2 -24.98 -4.26 -25.04
C SER A 2 -25.17 -5.35 -23.96
N ASP A 3 -25.24 -6.62 -24.34
CA ASP A 3 -25.54 -7.76 -23.44
C ASP A 3 -24.60 -7.87 -22.23
N LEU A 4 -23.40 -7.30 -22.35
CA LEU A 4 -22.43 -7.21 -21.26
C LEU A 4 -22.90 -6.26 -20.15
N HIS A 5 -23.53 -5.13 -20.51
CA HIS A 5 -24.01 -4.15 -19.55
C HIS A 5 -25.12 -4.72 -18.67
N SER A 6 -26.13 -5.34 -19.27
CA SER A 6 -27.24 -5.96 -18.53
C SER A 6 -26.75 -7.06 -17.59
N LYS A 7 -25.76 -7.86 -18.02
CA LYS A 7 -25.15 -8.91 -17.21
C LYS A 7 -24.39 -8.33 -16.01
N ILE A 8 -23.58 -7.28 -16.20
CA ILE A 8 -22.87 -6.59 -15.12
C ILE A 8 -23.85 -6.01 -14.09
N VAL A 9 -24.89 -5.30 -14.55
CA VAL A 9 -25.89 -4.67 -13.67
C VAL A 9 -26.66 -5.74 -12.88
N THR A 10 -27.05 -6.84 -13.52
CA THR A 10 -27.76 -7.95 -12.85
C THR A 10 -26.90 -8.58 -11.76
N LEU A 11 -25.61 -8.82 -12.02
CA LEU A 11 -24.70 -9.37 -11.02
C LEU A 11 -24.41 -8.38 -9.89
N ALA A 12 -24.31 -7.09 -10.21
CA ALA A 12 -24.10 -6.03 -9.22
C ALA A 12 -25.30 -5.86 -8.29
N LYS A 13 -26.54 -5.99 -8.81
CA LYS A 13 -27.77 -6.00 -8.00
C LYS A 13 -27.80 -7.17 -7.01
N LYS A 14 -27.23 -8.32 -7.39
CA LYS A 14 -27.04 -9.50 -6.51
C LYS A 14 -25.94 -9.32 -5.46
N ARG A 15 -25.38 -8.12 -5.28
CA ARG A 15 -24.28 -7.79 -4.36
C ARG A 15 -22.98 -8.55 -4.62
N ILE A 16 -22.76 -9.02 -5.85
CA ILE A 16 -21.51 -9.68 -6.21
C ILE A 16 -20.40 -8.62 -6.35
N PRO A 17 -19.23 -8.80 -5.70
CA PRO A 17 -18.13 -7.84 -5.78
C PRO A 17 -17.66 -7.55 -7.22
N PRO A 18 -17.28 -6.31 -7.55
CA PRO A 18 -16.78 -5.95 -8.89
C PRO A 18 -15.60 -6.80 -9.37
N THR A 19 -14.73 -7.23 -8.45
CA THR A 19 -13.61 -8.14 -8.72
C THR A 19 -14.06 -9.51 -9.21
N GLN A 20 -15.15 -10.04 -8.65
CA GLN A 20 -15.73 -11.32 -9.06
C GLN A 20 -16.49 -11.18 -10.38
N ILE A 21 -17.23 -10.07 -10.56
CA ILE A 21 -17.92 -9.77 -11.82
C ILE A 21 -16.91 -9.69 -12.98
N ALA A 22 -15.78 -9.02 -12.77
CA ALA A 22 -14.70 -8.92 -13.75
C ALA A 22 -14.20 -10.30 -14.22
N LYS A 23 -14.02 -11.24 -13.28
CA LYS A 23 -13.63 -12.63 -13.59
C LYS A 23 -14.69 -13.38 -14.38
N LEU A 24 -15.97 -13.25 -14.00
CA LEU A 24 -17.09 -13.93 -14.66
C LEU A 24 -17.35 -13.42 -16.08
N VAL A 25 -17.19 -12.11 -16.29
CA VAL A 25 -17.46 -11.44 -17.57
C VAL A 25 -16.19 -11.33 -18.43
N LYS A 26 -15.04 -11.79 -17.92
CA LYS A 26 -13.71 -11.69 -18.56
C LYS A 26 -13.39 -10.27 -19.03
N CYS A 27 -13.62 -9.28 -18.15
CA CYS A 27 -13.35 -7.87 -18.43
C CYS A 27 -12.54 -7.22 -17.32
N SER A 28 -11.96 -6.04 -17.59
CA SER A 28 -11.22 -5.30 -16.57
C SER A 28 -12.14 -4.77 -15.46
N GLN A 29 -11.61 -4.73 -14.25
CA GLN A 29 -12.34 -4.22 -13.08
C GLN A 29 -12.77 -2.76 -13.27
N ASP A 30 -11.95 -1.93 -13.91
CA ASP A 30 -12.27 -0.52 -14.21
C ASP A 30 -13.48 -0.40 -15.13
N LYS A 31 -13.61 -1.30 -16.10
CA LYS A 31 -14.76 -1.34 -17.01
C LYS A 31 -16.03 -1.72 -16.25
N VAL A 32 -15.95 -2.68 -15.32
CA VAL A 32 -17.07 -3.03 -14.44
C VAL A 32 -17.50 -1.83 -13.60
N TYR A 33 -16.56 -1.09 -12.99
CA TYR A 33 -16.87 0.12 -12.23
C TYR A 33 -17.50 1.22 -13.09
N SER A 34 -16.98 1.44 -14.29
CA SER A 34 -17.54 2.41 -15.24
C SER A 34 -19.00 2.09 -15.58
N GLU A 35 -19.30 0.83 -15.87
CA GLU A 35 -20.67 0.40 -16.19
C GLU A 35 -21.62 0.49 -14.99
N ILE A 36 -21.17 0.13 -13.78
CA ILE A 36 -21.96 0.30 -12.55
C ILE A 36 -22.24 1.78 -12.29
N ARG A 37 -21.24 2.66 -12.51
CA ARG A 37 -21.40 4.11 -12.33
C ARG A 37 -22.43 4.67 -13.30
N LYS A 38 -22.34 4.30 -14.59
CA LYS A 38 -23.33 4.69 -15.61
C LYS A 38 -24.74 4.21 -15.26
N ALA A 39 -24.87 2.98 -14.78
CA ALA A 39 -26.17 2.44 -14.36
C ALA A 39 -26.77 3.26 -13.21
N ARG A 40 -25.99 3.62 -12.18
CA ARG A 40 -26.45 4.49 -11.09
C ARG A 40 -26.86 5.88 -11.59
N THR A 41 -26.12 6.49 -12.51
CA THR A 41 -26.49 7.77 -13.12
C THR A 41 -27.82 7.70 -13.87
N ARG A 42 -28.16 6.53 -14.43
CA ARG A 42 -29.45 6.27 -15.09
C ARG A 42 -30.60 5.98 -14.10
N GLY A 43 -30.34 6.02 -12.80
CA GLY A 43 -31.35 5.76 -11.75
C GLY A 43 -31.44 4.31 -11.30
N GLU A 44 -30.53 3.42 -11.71
CA GLU A 44 -30.52 2.03 -11.25
C GLU A 44 -30.07 1.93 -9.78
N VAL A 45 -30.86 1.24 -8.96
CA VAL A 45 -30.55 1.02 -7.54
C VAL A 45 -29.52 -0.11 -7.40
N ILE A 46 -28.24 0.26 -7.38
CA ILE A 46 -27.12 -0.67 -7.19
C ILE A 46 -26.41 -0.35 -5.86
N PRO A 47 -26.34 -1.30 -4.92
CA PRO A 47 -25.72 -1.08 -3.61
C PRO A 47 -24.25 -0.70 -3.74
N TYR A 48 -23.74 0.08 -2.78
CA TYR A 48 -22.31 0.38 -2.70
C TYR A 48 -21.54 -0.83 -2.20
N PHE A 49 -20.45 -1.16 -2.91
CA PHE A 49 -19.52 -2.18 -2.48
C PHE A 49 -18.54 -1.52 -1.51
N LYS A 50 -18.38 -2.09 -0.31
CA LYS A 50 -17.32 -1.67 0.58
C LYS A 50 -16.00 -1.96 -0.12
N THR A 51 -15.20 -0.95 -0.36
CA THR A 51 -13.78 -1.12 -0.63
C THR A 51 -13.21 -1.75 0.63
N ALA A 52 -12.90 -3.06 0.57
CA ALA A 52 -11.91 -3.59 1.49
C ALA A 52 -10.68 -2.70 1.26
N MET A 53 -10.28 -1.92 2.26
CA MET A 53 -8.93 -1.38 2.30
C MET A 53 -8.02 -2.61 2.28
N THR A 54 -7.64 -3.06 1.09
CA THR A 54 -6.39 -3.75 0.94
C THR A 54 -5.37 -2.74 1.41
N GLU A 55 -4.82 -2.97 2.60
CA GLU A 55 -3.65 -2.30 3.14
C GLU A 55 -2.52 -2.49 2.12
N THR A 56 -2.53 -1.68 1.06
CA THR A 56 -1.49 -1.71 0.05
C THR A 56 -0.29 -0.98 0.63
N SER A 57 0.71 -1.81 0.87
CA SER A 57 2.13 -1.48 0.88
C SER A 57 2.63 -0.86 2.18
N LYS A 58 3.03 -1.76 3.09
CA LYS A 58 4.39 -1.70 3.67
C LYS A 58 5.30 -0.96 2.67
N ARG A 59 5.81 0.20 3.08
CA ARG A 59 6.94 0.86 2.40
C ARG A 59 7.93 -0.25 1.99
N PRO A 60 8.55 -0.20 0.80
CA PRO A 60 9.63 -1.13 0.53
C PRO A 60 10.63 -0.91 1.67
N GLY A 61 10.69 -1.87 2.59
CA GLY A 61 11.82 -1.96 3.48
C GLY A 61 12.96 -2.14 2.51
N SER A 62 13.71 -1.07 2.28
CA SER A 62 15.05 -1.19 1.76
C SER A 62 15.68 -2.22 2.67
N SER A 63 15.81 -3.44 2.20
CA SER A 63 16.73 -4.42 2.75
C SER A 63 18.10 -3.79 2.51
N VAL A 64 18.45 -2.84 3.38
CA VAL A 64 19.83 -2.41 3.54
C VAL A 64 20.49 -3.66 4.07
N VAL A 65 21.21 -4.34 3.20
CA VAL A 65 22.14 -5.39 3.61
C VAL A 65 23.16 -4.66 4.46
N LEU A 66 22.93 -4.63 5.78
CA LEU A 66 23.90 -4.11 6.71
C LEU A 66 25.10 -5.07 6.67
N PRO A 67 26.32 -4.60 6.37
CA PRO A 67 27.50 -5.42 6.57
C PRO A 67 27.51 -5.92 8.02
N ASP A 68 27.83 -7.20 8.25
CA ASP A 68 27.74 -7.84 9.58
C ASP A 68 28.43 -7.01 10.68
N ARG A 69 29.56 -6.39 10.32
CA ARG A 69 30.33 -5.50 11.20
C ARG A 69 29.55 -4.26 11.68
N LEU A 70 28.68 -3.70 10.84
CA LEU A 70 27.85 -2.54 11.20
C LEU A 70 26.72 -2.98 12.15
N HIS A 71 26.14 -4.15 11.92
CA HIS A 71 25.15 -4.71 12.83
C HIS A 71 25.75 -4.99 14.21
N GLU A 72 26.93 -5.62 14.28
CA GLU A 72 27.66 -5.84 15.54
C GLU A 72 27.94 -4.54 16.29
N LEU A 73 28.39 -3.50 15.58
CA LEU A 73 28.66 -2.20 16.20
C LEU A 73 27.39 -1.52 16.73
N LEU A 74 26.26 -1.65 16.04
CA LEU A 74 24.98 -1.15 16.53
C LEU A 74 24.53 -1.91 17.77
N THR A 75 24.58 -3.24 17.76
CA THR A 75 24.20 -4.08 18.90
C THR A 75 25.07 -3.80 20.13
N LEU A 76 26.38 -3.57 19.96
CA LEU A 76 27.26 -3.14 21.05
C LEU A 76 26.87 -1.75 21.58
N TYR A 77 26.41 -0.86 20.71
CA TYR A 77 25.96 0.48 21.11
C TYR A 77 24.62 0.44 21.88
N GLU A 78 23.69 -0.45 21.50
CA GLU A 78 22.42 -0.71 22.21
C GLU A 78 22.67 -1.04 23.69
N GLN A 79 23.65 -1.90 23.97
CA GLN A 79 24.00 -2.32 25.33
C GLN A 79 24.51 -1.17 26.21
N THR A 80 25.03 -0.11 25.60
CA THR A 80 25.61 1.03 26.33
C THR A 80 24.63 2.17 26.57
N LYS A 81 23.53 2.26 25.80
CA LYS A 81 22.64 3.42 25.81
C LYS A 81 21.14 3.11 25.87
N GLU A 82 20.72 1.84 25.99
CA GLU A 82 19.31 1.42 26.03
C GLU A 82 18.48 1.95 24.83
N LEU A 83 19.13 2.17 23.68
CA LEU A 83 18.48 2.62 22.45
C LEU A 83 18.21 1.42 21.56
N THR A 84 17.16 1.49 20.74
CA THR A 84 16.89 0.49 19.70
C THR A 84 17.89 0.64 18.53
N PRO A 85 18.11 -0.40 17.69
CA PRO A 85 19.09 -0.34 16.59
C PRO A 85 18.82 0.80 15.62
N GLY A 86 17.53 1.07 15.37
CA GLY A 86 17.10 2.18 14.52
C GLY A 86 17.46 3.54 15.12
N GLU A 87 17.26 3.72 16.42
CA GLU A 87 17.57 4.96 17.14
C GLU A 87 19.08 5.20 17.25
N ALA A 88 19.85 4.13 17.50
CA ALA A 88 21.31 4.19 17.51
C ALA A 88 21.85 4.59 16.12
N ALA A 89 21.32 4.00 15.05
CA ALA A 89 21.71 4.36 13.69
C ALA A 89 21.37 5.82 13.34
N THR A 90 20.19 6.32 13.72
CA THR A 90 19.83 7.73 13.51
C THR A 90 20.71 8.68 14.31
N SER A 91 20.99 8.36 15.58
CA SER A 91 21.83 9.21 16.44
C SER A 91 23.27 9.29 15.93
N LEU A 92 23.84 8.18 15.43
CA LEU A 92 25.18 8.17 14.82
C LEU A 92 25.23 8.99 13.53
N LEU A 93 24.18 8.90 12.70
CA LEU A 93 24.08 9.72 11.49
C LEU A 93 23.98 11.22 11.82
N GLU A 94 23.14 11.58 12.79
CA GLU A 94 23.02 12.97 13.26
C GLU A 94 24.33 13.50 13.82
N ALA A 95 25.02 12.73 14.67
CA ALA A 95 26.32 13.10 15.22
C ALA A 95 27.39 13.28 14.12
N SER A 96 27.42 12.40 13.12
CA SER A 96 28.34 12.51 11.98
C SER A 96 28.05 13.75 11.13
N LEU A 97 26.78 14.06 10.89
CA LEU A 97 26.38 15.24 10.11
C LEU A 97 26.73 16.53 10.85
N LEU A 98 26.45 16.58 12.15
CA LEU A 98 26.81 17.72 13.01
C LEU A 98 28.33 17.89 13.12
N SER A 99 29.08 16.80 13.30
CA SER A 99 30.55 16.87 13.36
C SER A 99 31.18 17.30 12.04
N LYS A 100 30.62 16.88 10.89
CA LYS A 100 31.12 17.28 9.56
C LYS A 100 30.78 18.73 9.23
N ALA A 101 29.69 19.27 9.77
CA ALA A 101 29.36 20.70 9.67
C ALA A 101 30.33 21.58 10.48
N VAL A 102 30.89 21.09 11.59
CA VAL A 102 31.85 21.83 12.43
C VAL A 102 33.28 21.80 11.84
N SER A 103 33.66 20.77 11.08
CA SER A 103 35.00 20.64 10.49
C SER A 103 35.24 21.47 9.21
N HIS A 104 34.24 22.19 8.71
CA HIS A 104 34.34 23.09 7.54
C HIS A 104 34.15 24.57 7.89
N GLY A 105 34.28 24.94 9.18
CA GLY A 105 34.32 26.32 9.66
C GLY A 105 35.74 26.80 9.93
#